data_AF-A0A9E1MP06-F1
#
_entry.id   AF-A0A9E1MP06-F1
#
_cell.length_a   1.000
_cell.length_b   1.000
_cell.length_c   1.000
_cell.angle_alpha   90.00
_cell.angle_beta   90.00
_cell.angle_gamma   90.00
#
_symmetry.space_group_name_H-M   'P 1'
#
loop_
_entity.id
_entity.type
_entity.pdbx_description
1 polymer ?
#
loop_
_entity_poly.entity_id
_entity_poly.type
_entity_poly.pdbx_seq_one_letter_code
_entity_poly.pdbx_strand_id
1 'polypeptide(L)'
;MGNVTEVARRIRAGEKKDGLRGVVGSVAQTAPLTVSLLGGELMAAEPLLRMTAAAAERTYQKGDEVLCLLHTNGVMLLDKVVSR
;
A
#
# COMPACT_ATOMS: atom_id res chain seq x y z
N MET A 1 1.79 15.19 3.09
CA MET A 1 1.64 14.58 1.75
C MET A 1 2.94 14.28 1.00
N GLY A 2 4.10 14.89 1.31
CA GLY A 2 5.35 14.65 0.55
C GLY A 2 6.13 13.35 0.86
N ASN A 3 5.85 12.67 1.97
CA ASN A 3 6.69 11.57 2.45
C ASN A 3 6.36 10.21 1.78
N VAL A 4 5.09 9.88 1.58
CA VAL A 4 4.68 8.56 1.07
C VAL A 4 5.08 8.34 -0.40
N THR A 5 4.88 9.33 -1.26
CA THR A 5 5.30 9.26 -2.67
C THR A 5 6.81 9.10 -2.80
N GLU A 6 7.59 9.82 -2.00
CA GLU A 6 9.05 9.71 -2.00
C GLU A 6 9.52 8.33 -1.52
N VAL A 7 8.90 7.79 -0.47
CA VAL A 7 9.16 6.44 0.00
C VAL A 7 8.82 5.40 -1.08
N ALA A 8 7.67 5.54 -1.75
CA ALA A 8 7.30 4.66 -2.85
C ALA A 8 8.31 4.71 -4.01
N ARG A 9 8.79 5.91 -4.36
CA ARG A 9 9.84 6.10 -5.38
C ARG A 9 11.12 5.34 -5.04
N ARG A 10 11.58 5.46 -3.78
CA ARG A 10 12.79 4.80 -3.29
C ARG A 10 12.66 3.27 -3.24
N ILE A 11 11.49 2.76 -2.84
CA ILE A 11 11.19 1.32 -2.87
C ILE A 11 11.26 0.80 -4.31
N ARG A 12 10.68 1.51 -5.29
CA ARG A 12 10.76 1.14 -6.71
C ARG A 12 12.20 1.16 -7.24
N ALA A 13 13.02 2.08 -6.76
CA ALA A 13 14.45 2.17 -7.10
C ALA A 13 15.30 1.05 -6.46
N GLY A 14 14.71 0.17 -5.65
CA GLY A 14 15.42 -0.92 -4.98
C GLY A 14 16.23 -0.46 -3.76
N GLU A 15 16.04 0.77 -3.29
CA GLU A 15 16.70 1.28 -2.09
C GLU A 15 16.11 0.61 -0.84
N LYS A 16 16.69 -0.51 -0.43
CA LYS A 16 16.35 -1.15 0.84
C LYS A 16 17.11 -0.45 1.97
N LYS A 17 16.44 0.42 2.73
CA LYS A 17 16.91 0.77 4.07
C LYS A 17 16.53 -0.36 5.03
N ASP A 18 17.53 -0.87 5.74
CA ASP A 18 17.35 -1.89 6.77
C ASP A 18 16.19 -1.53 7.72
N GLY A 19 15.23 -2.44 7.85
CA GLY A 19 14.14 -2.37 8.84
C GLY A 19 12.73 -2.09 8.30
N LEU A 20 12.56 -1.51 7.10
CA LEU A 20 11.22 -1.23 6.53
C LEU A 20 10.93 -2.11 5.31
N ARG A 21 10.08 -3.13 5.48
CA ARG A 21 9.52 -3.93 4.38
C ARG A 21 8.30 -3.22 3.76
N GLY A 22 8.51 -2.00 3.29
CA GLY A 22 7.50 -1.28 2.51
C GLY A 22 7.34 -1.90 1.12
N VAL A 23 6.11 -2.03 0.67
CA VAL A 23 5.75 -2.57 -0.65
C VAL A 23 4.73 -1.65 -1.30
N VAL A 24 4.92 -1.37 -2.58
CA VAL A 24 3.93 -0.66 -3.40
C VAL A 24 2.97 -1.68 -4.00
N GLY A 25 1.67 -1.41 -3.85
CA GLY A 25 0.59 -2.22 -4.40
C GLY A 25 -0.39 -1.38 -5.21
N SER A 26 -1.45 -2.04 -5.68
CA SER A 26 -2.56 -1.38 -6.36
C SER A 26 -3.91 -1.84 -5.82
N VAL A 27 -4.91 -0.96 -5.85
CA VAL A 27 -6.28 -1.30 -5.45
C VAL A 27 -6.90 -2.25 -6.47
N ALA A 28 -7.27 -3.45 -6.02
CA ALA A 28 -7.89 -4.48 -6.85
C ALA A 28 -9.43 -4.37 -6.85
N GLN A 29 -10.02 -4.07 -5.69
CA GLN A 29 -11.46 -3.92 -5.46
C GLN A 29 -11.70 -2.86 -4.38
N THR A 30 -12.82 -2.13 -4.47
CA THR A 30 -13.12 -0.99 -3.58
C THR A 30 -14.15 -1.30 -2.50
N ALA A 31 -14.85 -2.44 -2.57
CA ALA A 31 -15.81 -2.89 -1.55
C ALA A 31 -15.93 -4.44 -1.51
N PRO A 32 -15.42 -5.13 -0.47
CA PRO A 32 -14.48 -4.60 0.52
C PRO A 32 -13.18 -4.13 -0.15
N LEU A 33 -12.45 -3.22 0.49
CA LEU A 33 -11.20 -2.71 -0.07
C LEU A 33 -10.17 -3.85 -0.12
N THR A 34 -9.66 -4.14 -1.32
CA THR A 34 -8.66 -5.18 -1.56
C THR A 34 -7.47 -4.56 -2.28
N VAL A 35 -6.27 -4.84 -1.79
CA VAL A 35 -5.01 -4.41 -2.40
C VAL A 35 -4.25 -5.62 -2.95
N SER A 36 -3.80 -5.51 -4.20
CA SER A 36 -2.88 -6.44 -4.84
C SER A 36 -1.43 -5.99 -4.60
N LEU A 37 -0.62 -6.86 -4.03
CA LEU A 37 0.83 -6.67 -3.88
C LEU A 37 1.58 -7.56 -4.87
N LEU A 38 2.73 -7.08 -5.37
CA LEU A 38 3.69 -7.87 -6.15
C LEU A 38 3.09 -8.57 -7.41
N GLY A 39 2.06 -7.98 -8.03
CA GLY A 39 1.48 -8.52 -9.27
C GLY A 39 0.52 -9.71 -9.09
N GLY A 40 0.14 -10.06 -7.86
CA GLY A 40 -0.94 -11.03 -7.60
C GLY A 40 -0.65 -12.05 -6.49
N GLU A 41 0.59 -12.16 -6.01
CA GLU A 41 0.97 -13.18 -5.02
C GLU A 41 0.39 -12.94 -3.62
N LEU A 42 -0.04 -11.71 -3.31
CA LEU A 42 -0.73 -11.41 -2.06
C LEU A 42 -1.90 -10.45 -2.31
N MET A 43 -3.11 -10.99 -2.29
CA MET A 43 -4.34 -10.20 -2.19
C MET A 43 -4.70 -10.04 -0.71
N ALA A 44 -4.48 -8.86 -0.16
CA ALA A 44 -4.88 -8.56 1.22
C ALA A 44 -6.33 -8.05 1.20
N ALA A 45 -7.27 -8.94 1.51
CA ALA A 45 -8.66 -8.61 1.81
C ALA A 45 -8.87 -8.50 3.32
N GLU A 46 -10.01 -7.96 3.77
CA GLU A 46 -10.41 -8.07 5.17
C GLU A 46 -10.48 -9.56 5.60
N PRO A 47 -9.96 -9.94 6.78
CA PRO A 47 -9.51 -9.10 7.91
C PRO A 47 -7.99 -8.78 7.92
N LEU A 48 -7.24 -9.15 6.88
CA LEU A 48 -5.77 -9.02 6.85
C LEU A 48 -5.30 -7.61 6.46
N LEU A 49 -6.17 -6.81 5.83
CA LEU A 49 -5.89 -5.43 5.48
C LEU A 49 -6.28 -4.50 6.64
N ARG A 50 -5.30 -3.81 7.21
CA ARG A 50 -5.48 -2.74 8.19
C ARG A 50 -5.19 -1.40 7.55
N MET A 51 -5.98 -0.38 7.86
CA MET A 51 -5.77 0.96 7.33
C MET A 51 -5.28 1.89 8.44
N THR A 52 -4.36 2.79 8.13
CA THR A 52 -4.10 3.95 9.01
C THR A 52 -5.29 4.92 8.95
N ALA A 53 -5.38 5.85 9.91
CA ALA A 53 -6.42 6.90 9.88
C ALA A 53 -6.37 7.72 8.59
N ALA A 54 -5.17 8.12 8.15
CA ALA A 54 -4.98 8.87 6.91
C ALA A 54 -5.46 8.06 5.68
N ALA A 55 -5.19 6.76 5.65
CA ALA A 55 -5.67 5.87 4.61
C ALA A 55 -7.20 5.71 4.62
N ALA A 56 -7.84 5.67 5.79
CA ALA A 56 -9.28 5.47 5.93
C ALA A 56 -10.10 6.66 5.42
N GLU A 57 -9.53 7.87 5.47
CA GLU A 57 -10.17 9.10 4.96
C GLU A 57 -10.07 9.25 3.43
N ARG A 58 -9.40 8.33 2.74
CA ARG A 58 -9.22 8.39 1.28
C ARG A 58 -10.33 7.67 0.54
N THR A 59 -10.71 8.25 -0.60
CA THR A 59 -11.45 7.54 -1.64
C THR A 59 -10.47 6.80 -2.55
N TYR A 60 -10.71 5.51 -2.75
CA TYR A 60 -9.92 4.64 -3.62
C TYR A 60 -10.69 4.29 -4.89
N GLN A 61 -9.96 4.16 -5.98
CA GLN A 61 -10.43 3.63 -7.26
C GLN A 61 -9.59 2.41 -7.64
N LYS A 62 -10.18 1.50 -8.40
CA LYS A 62 -9.43 0.34 -8.93
C LYS A 62 -8.23 0.84 -9.75
N GLY A 63 -7.06 0.29 -9.48
CA GLY A 63 -5.80 0.69 -10.10
C GLY A 63 -5.04 1.80 -9.37
N ASP A 64 -5.61 2.42 -8.34
CA ASP A 64 -4.89 3.38 -7.50
C ASP A 64 -3.65 2.72 -6.89
N GLU A 65 -2.51 3.39 -6.99
CA GLU A 65 -1.28 2.95 -6.33
C GLU A 65 -1.32 3.29 -4.84
N VAL A 66 -0.91 2.33 -4.01
CA VAL A 66 -0.93 2.47 -2.56
C VAL A 66 0.39 2.00 -1.96
N LEU A 67 0.79 2.62 -0.86
CA LEU A 67 1.94 2.17 -0.08
C LEU A 67 1.45 1.29 1.08
N CYS A 68 2.00 0.09 1.16
CA CYS A 68 1.70 -0.86 2.22
C CYS A 68 2.95 -1.21 3.03
N LEU A 69 2.76 -1.56 4.29
CA LEU A 69 3.75 -2.23 5.11
C LEU A 69 3.34 -3.69 5.31
N LEU A 70 4.28 -4.60 5.05
CA LEU A 70 4.12 -6.01 5.42
C LEU A 70 4.46 -6.18 6.90
N HIS A 71 3.51 -6.70 7.66
CA HIS A 71 3.68 -7.09 9.06
C HIS A 71 3.47 -8.60 9.19
N THR A 72 3.98 -9.22 10.26
CA THR A 72 3.84 -10.67 10.50
C THR A 72 2.38 -11.15 10.51
N ASN A 73 1.44 -10.24 10.86
CA ASN A 73 0.03 -10.56 11.06
C ASN A 73 -0.89 -9.95 9.98
N GLY A 74 -0.35 -9.44 8.87
CA GLY A 74 -1.15 -8.88 7.79
C GLY A 74 -0.49 -7.70 7.07
N VAL A 75 -1.32 -6.94 6.37
CA VAL A 75 -0.89 -5.81 5.53
C VAL A 75 -1.47 -4.52 6.09
N MET A 76 -0.63 -3.52 6.30
CA MET A 76 -1.07 -2.18 6.71
C MET A 76 -0.98 -1.21 5.54
N LEU A 77 -2.12 -0.67 5.10
CA LEU A 77 -2.22 0.39 4.11
C LEU A 77 -1.87 1.72 4.77
N LEU A 78 -0.78 2.34 4.30
CA LEU A 78 -0.31 3.62 4.81
C LEU A 78 -1.06 4.80 4.20
N ASP A 79 -1.03 4.95 2.87
CA ASP A 79 -1.76 5.97 2.12
C ASP A 79 -1.74 5.63 0.62
N LYS A 80 -2.53 6.38 -0.16
CA LYS A 80 -2.47 6.43 -1.62
C LYS A 80 -1.17 7.11 -2.09
N VAL A 81 -0.51 6.51 -3.08
CA VAL A 81 0.66 7.10 -3.75
C VAL A 81 0.15 8.04 -4.84
N VAL A 82 0.53 9.31 -4.75
CA VAL A 82 0.24 10.28 -5.81
C VAL A 82 1.43 10.32 -6.75
N SER A 83 1.32 9.64 -7.88
CA SER A 83 2.26 9.79 -9.00
C SER A 83 1.93 11.13 -9.68
N ARG A 84 2.87 12.08 -9.62
CA ARG A 84 2.80 13.34 -10.38
C ARG A 84 3.23 13.11 -11.81
#